data_AF-A0A7C2U6L7-F1
#
_entry.id   AF-A0A7C2U6L7-F1
#
_cell.length_a   1.000
_cell.length_b   1.000
_cell.length_c   1.000
_cell.angle_alpha   90.00
_cell.angle_beta   90.00
_cell.angle_gamma   90.00
#
_symmetry.space_group_name_H-M   'P 1'
#
loop_
_entity.id
_entity.type
_entity.pdbx_description
1 polymer ?
#
loop_
_entity_poly.entity_id
_entity_poly.type
_entity_poly.pdbx_seq_one_letter_code
_entity_poly.pdbx_strand_id
1 'polypeptide(L)'
;MPTVYRRLTPASPARWTRQHTWIGSAIPKFLTADSLVNGYKSGLDIDVRWSPKKLAAGDSAFVTVALTNQNAGHDLPTGDPEYFITFALRVVDEHERMVQDTTFRIGQEWQWWPEARKLSDNRLKPLEQRTYSVAVAIPSLPLNFEVIVTSHRMTIENAKAMGLLGKYPIKAVIYRREFTL
;
A
#
# COMPACT_ATOMS: atom_id res chain seq x y z
N MET A 1 -1.55 -20.40 -9.71
CA MET A 1 -2.32 -20.02 -10.92
C MET A 1 -3.62 -20.81 -10.94
N PRO A 2 -4.78 -20.14 -11.02
CA PRO A 2 -6.08 -20.80 -11.09
C PRO A 2 -6.20 -21.66 -12.36
N THR A 3 -6.96 -22.74 -12.23
CA THR A 3 -7.36 -23.61 -13.34
C THR A 3 -8.62 -23.03 -13.97
N VAL A 4 -8.64 -22.90 -15.29
CA VAL A 4 -9.75 -22.32 -16.06
C VAL A 4 -10.05 -23.17 -17.30
N TYR A 5 -11.32 -23.25 -17.69
CA TYR A 5 -11.71 -23.91 -18.95
C TYR A 5 -11.87 -22.85 -20.03
N ARG A 6 -10.97 -22.84 -21.02
CA ARG A 6 -10.98 -21.83 -22.08
C ARG A 6 -10.31 -22.30 -23.37
N ARG A 7 -10.55 -21.59 -24.46
CA ARG A 7 -9.73 -21.68 -25.68
C ARG A 7 -8.41 -20.93 -25.46
N LEU A 8 -7.31 -21.44 -26.03
CA LEU A 8 -6.02 -20.74 -25.99
C LEU A 8 -5.88 -19.76 -27.16
N THR A 9 -6.41 -20.15 -28.32
CA THR A 9 -6.53 -19.33 -29.53
C THR A 9 -7.95 -19.45 -30.09
N PRO A 10 -8.42 -18.49 -30.91
CA PRO A 10 -9.77 -18.55 -31.50
C PRO A 10 -10.07 -19.86 -32.24
N ALA A 11 -9.06 -20.44 -32.90
CA ALA A 11 -9.17 -21.68 -33.69
C ALA A 11 -9.03 -22.98 -32.88
N SER A 12 -8.66 -22.91 -31.60
CA SER A 12 -8.48 -24.10 -30.75
C SER A 12 -9.77 -24.49 -30.02
N PRO A 13 -10.02 -25.80 -29.78
CA PRO A 13 -11.10 -26.22 -28.88
C PRO A 13 -10.80 -25.78 -27.45
N ALA A 14 -11.86 -25.60 -26.65
CA ALA A 14 -11.72 -25.28 -25.24
C ALA A 14 -11.14 -26.47 -24.47
N ARG A 15 -10.21 -26.20 -23.55
CA ARG A 15 -9.62 -27.22 -22.66
C ARG A 15 -9.32 -26.62 -21.29
N TRP A 16 -9.11 -27.47 -20.29
CA TRP A 16 -8.61 -27.03 -18.99
C TRP A 16 -7.18 -26.51 -19.13
N THR A 17 -6.93 -25.29 -18.68
CA THR A 17 -5.62 -24.62 -18.72
C THR A 17 -5.35 -23.93 -17.38
N ARG A 18 -4.11 -23.48 -17.17
CA ARG A 18 -3.79 -22.51 -16.11
C ARG A 18 -3.87 -21.09 -16.67
N GLN A 19 -4.35 -20.15 -15.87
CA GLN A 19 -4.30 -18.72 -16.19
C GLN A 19 -3.28 -18.03 -15.28
N HIS A 20 -2.29 -17.40 -15.89
CA HIS A 20 -1.43 -16.48 -15.17
C HIS A 20 -2.18 -15.18 -14.99
N THR A 21 -2.22 -14.69 -13.75
CA THR A 21 -2.81 -13.38 -13.45
C THR A 21 -1.75 -12.28 -13.48
N TRP A 22 -0.47 -12.63 -13.30
CA TRP A 22 0.69 -11.71 -13.32
C TRP A 22 0.44 -10.42 -12.51
N ILE A 23 -0.18 -10.56 -11.34
CA ILE A 23 -0.55 -9.42 -10.50
C ILE A 23 0.72 -8.97 -9.77
N GLY A 24 1.17 -7.75 -10.06
CA GLY A 24 2.27 -7.08 -9.37
C GLY A 24 1.76 -6.19 -8.24
N SER A 25 1.76 -4.87 -8.44
CA SER A 25 1.44 -3.84 -7.44
C SER A 25 -0.04 -3.76 -7.00
N ALA A 26 -0.89 -4.68 -7.43
CA ALA A 26 -2.36 -4.59 -7.36
C ALA A 26 -2.99 -3.36 -8.05
N ILE A 27 -2.19 -2.46 -8.63
CA ILE A 27 -2.72 -1.31 -9.38
C ILE A 27 -3.31 -1.84 -10.70
N PRO A 28 -4.60 -1.60 -10.99
CA PRO A 28 -5.22 -2.16 -12.17
C PRO A 28 -4.60 -1.60 -13.45
N LYS A 29 -4.75 -2.34 -14.55
CA LYS A 29 -4.28 -1.89 -15.87
C LYS A 29 -5.22 -0.86 -16.49
N PHE A 30 -6.51 -0.95 -16.18
CA PHE A 30 -7.57 -0.09 -16.71
C PHE A 30 -8.40 0.47 -15.56
N LEU A 31 -8.98 1.67 -15.75
CA LEU A 31 -9.84 2.31 -14.75
C LEU A 31 -11.13 1.53 -14.48
N THR A 32 -11.60 0.76 -15.46
CA THR A 32 -12.84 -0.02 -15.38
C THR A 32 -12.64 -1.41 -14.74
N ALA A 33 -11.41 -1.76 -14.36
CA ALA A 33 -11.11 -3.06 -13.76
C ALA A 33 -11.17 -3.01 -12.23
N ASP A 34 -11.54 -4.13 -11.61
CA ASP A 34 -11.57 -4.28 -10.16
C ASP A 34 -10.22 -3.93 -9.52
N SER A 35 -10.28 -3.31 -8.35
CA SER A 35 -9.11 -2.77 -7.63
C SER A 35 -8.17 -3.86 -7.12
N LEU A 36 -8.70 -5.04 -6.76
CA LEU A 36 -7.95 -6.16 -6.23
C LEU A 36 -8.46 -7.47 -6.84
N VAL A 37 -7.62 -8.11 -7.64
CA VAL A 37 -7.94 -9.41 -8.25
C VAL A 37 -7.98 -10.49 -7.17
N ASN A 38 -8.99 -11.35 -7.21
CA ASN A 38 -9.11 -12.49 -6.29
C ASN A 38 -7.81 -13.33 -6.27
N GLY A 39 -7.29 -13.58 -5.06
CA GLY A 39 -6.03 -14.29 -4.86
C GLY A 39 -4.77 -13.43 -4.93
N TYR A 40 -4.90 -12.09 -5.00
CA TYR A 40 -3.76 -11.20 -4.77
C TYR A 40 -3.12 -11.49 -3.41
N LYS A 41 -1.80 -11.61 -3.40
CA LYS A 41 -0.99 -11.70 -2.19
C LYS A 41 0.05 -10.60 -2.25
N SER A 42 0.00 -9.70 -1.29
CA SER A 42 0.99 -8.63 -1.16
C SER A 42 2.38 -9.22 -0.90
N GLY A 43 3.41 -8.56 -1.45
CA GLY A 43 4.79 -8.78 -1.06
C GLY A 43 5.04 -8.46 0.43
N LEU A 44 4.22 -7.55 0.98
CA LEU A 44 4.28 -7.11 2.37
C LEU A 44 3.42 -7.98 3.29
N ASP A 45 4.00 -8.35 4.41
CA ASP A 45 3.25 -8.67 5.63
C ASP A 45 3.16 -7.43 6.53
N ILE A 46 2.02 -7.26 7.19
CA ILE A 46 1.68 -6.02 7.91
C ILE A 46 1.09 -6.38 9.27
N ASP A 47 1.81 -6.03 10.33
CA ASP A 47 1.38 -6.22 11.71
C ASP A 47 1.16 -4.86 12.39
N VAL A 48 0.03 -4.74 13.09
CA VAL A 48 -0.40 -3.51 13.75
C VAL A 48 -0.65 -3.81 15.22
N ARG A 49 0.07 -3.10 16.10
CA ARG A 49 -0.03 -3.22 17.55
C ARG A 49 -0.18 -1.85 18.18
N TRP A 50 -0.73 -1.81 19.39
CA TRP A 50 -0.73 -0.61 20.21
C TRP A 50 -0.34 -0.90 21.65
N SER A 51 0.15 0.12 22.35
CA SER A 51 0.51 0.07 23.76
C SER A 51 0.26 1.42 24.43
N PRO A 52 -0.29 1.46 25.67
CA PRO A 52 -0.76 0.32 26.47
C PRO A 52 -2.07 -0.30 25.94
N LYS A 53 -2.41 -1.53 26.38
CA LYS A 53 -3.63 -2.25 25.95
C LYS A 53 -4.92 -1.67 26.52
N LYS A 54 -4.84 -0.94 27.64
CA LYS A 54 -5.95 -0.22 28.26
C LYS A 54 -5.62 1.25 28.19
N LEU A 55 -6.57 2.05 27.72
CA LEU A 55 -6.45 3.49 27.55
C LEU A 55 -7.63 4.18 28.22
N ALA A 56 -7.37 5.35 28.76
CA ALA A 56 -8.36 6.31 29.24
C ALA A 56 -8.18 7.66 28.54
N ALA A 57 -9.21 8.49 28.60
CA ALA A 57 -9.09 9.88 28.17
C ALA A 57 -7.99 10.59 28.99
N GLY A 58 -7.11 11.32 28.31
CA GLY A 58 -5.91 11.94 28.87
C GLY A 58 -4.63 11.11 28.71
N ASP A 59 -4.72 9.84 28.32
CA ASP A 59 -3.54 8.99 28.11
C ASP A 59 -2.79 9.32 26.81
N SER A 60 -1.66 8.65 26.62
CA SER A 60 -0.96 8.55 25.35
C SER A 60 -0.73 7.08 24.99
N ALA A 61 -0.91 6.75 23.72
CA ALA A 61 -0.64 5.43 23.16
C ALA A 61 0.45 5.50 22.10
N PHE A 62 1.16 4.40 21.90
CA PHE A 62 1.95 4.17 20.70
C PHE A 62 1.22 3.20 19.79
N VAL A 63 1.02 3.58 18.54
CA VAL A 63 0.63 2.66 17.47
C VAL A 63 1.89 2.25 16.73
N THR A 64 2.19 0.95 16.76
CA THR A 64 3.36 0.35 16.11
C THR A 64 2.89 -0.44 14.89
N VAL A 65 3.41 -0.09 13.72
CA VAL A 65 3.17 -0.81 12.46
C VAL A 65 4.49 -1.39 11.97
N ALA A 66 4.53 -2.72 11.87
CA ALA A 66 5.65 -3.44 11.29
C ALA A 66 5.30 -3.85 9.85
N LEU A 67 6.16 -3.46 8.91
CA LEU A 67 6.07 -3.81 7.50
C LEU A 67 7.23 -4.74 7.17
N THR A 68 6.92 -5.96 6.72
CA THR A 68 7.93 -6.96 6.37
C THR A 68 7.82 -7.32 4.90
N ASN A 69 8.92 -7.25 4.15
CA ASN A 69 8.98 -7.80 2.81
C ASN A 69 9.07 -9.33 2.87
N GLN A 70 7.94 -9.98 3.12
CA GLN A 70 7.87 -11.40 3.42
C GLN A 70 7.74 -12.27 2.17
N ASN A 71 7.05 -11.79 1.15
CA ASN A 71 6.63 -12.61 0.01
C ASN A 71 7.31 -12.21 -1.32
N ALA A 72 8.23 -11.24 -1.33
CA ALA A 72 8.99 -10.88 -2.53
C ALA A 72 10.48 -11.24 -2.38
N GLY A 73 11.04 -11.88 -3.42
CA GLY A 73 12.47 -12.19 -3.52
C GLY A 73 13.34 -11.02 -4.01
N HIS A 74 12.81 -9.79 -3.99
CA HIS A 74 13.46 -8.56 -4.44
C HIS A 74 13.05 -7.39 -3.53
N ASP A 75 13.67 -6.22 -3.72
CA ASP A 75 13.30 -5.00 -3.00
C ASP A 75 11.82 -4.62 -3.21
N LEU A 76 11.16 -4.03 -2.20
CA LEU A 76 9.79 -3.53 -2.31
C LEU A 76 9.71 -2.00 -2.11
N PRO A 77 9.04 -1.29 -3.04
CA PRO A 77 8.61 -1.75 -4.38
C PRO A 77 9.79 -1.98 -5.35
N THR A 78 9.57 -2.66 -6.47
CA THR A 78 10.56 -2.83 -7.55
C THR A 78 9.99 -2.43 -8.91
N GLY A 79 10.85 -2.37 -9.93
CA GLY A 79 10.48 -2.07 -11.32
C GLY A 79 10.75 -0.62 -11.66
N ASP A 80 9.69 0.15 -11.90
CA ASP A 80 9.80 1.57 -12.23
C ASP A 80 10.33 2.37 -11.02
N PRO A 81 11.34 3.24 -11.20
CA PRO A 81 11.90 4.05 -10.12
C PRO A 81 10.90 5.03 -9.46
N GLU A 82 9.78 5.34 -10.12
CA GLU A 82 8.70 6.17 -9.57
C GLU A 82 7.74 5.39 -8.66
N TYR A 83 7.87 4.06 -8.57
CA TYR A 83 7.01 3.25 -7.71
C TYR A 83 7.34 3.48 -6.24
N PHE A 84 6.30 3.70 -5.44
CA PHE A 84 6.43 3.81 -3.98
C PHE A 84 5.22 3.20 -3.27
N ILE A 85 5.41 2.94 -1.99
CA ILE A 85 4.39 2.50 -1.06
C ILE A 85 4.25 3.59 0.00
N THR A 86 3.01 3.88 0.38
CA THR A 86 2.74 4.72 1.55
C THR A 86 2.03 3.92 2.62
N PHE A 87 2.43 4.14 3.86
CA PHE A 87 1.69 3.72 5.04
C PHE A 87 1.12 4.99 5.69
N ALA A 88 -0.19 5.05 5.84
CA ALA A 88 -0.89 6.13 6.54
C ALA A 88 -1.54 5.59 7.81
N LEU A 89 -1.35 6.31 8.92
CA LEU A 89 -2.08 6.15 10.17
C LEU A 89 -2.94 7.39 10.37
N ARG A 90 -4.25 7.18 10.40
CA ARG A 90 -5.23 8.21 10.72
C ARG A 90 -5.95 7.85 12.00
N VAL A 91 -6.13 8.84 12.86
CA VAL A 91 -6.86 8.71 14.11
C VAL A 91 -7.84 9.86 14.18
N VAL A 92 -9.11 9.54 14.30
CA VAL A 92 -10.19 10.51 14.47
C VAL A 92 -10.95 10.22 15.76
N ASP A 93 -11.53 11.25 16.36
CA ASP A 93 -12.43 11.08 17.49
C ASP A 93 -13.85 10.70 17.06
N GLU A 94 -14.75 10.54 18.03
CA GLU A 94 -16.17 10.24 17.80
C GLU A 94 -16.92 11.28 16.95
N HIS A 95 -16.37 12.50 16.81
CA HIS A 95 -16.92 13.59 16.02
C HIS A 95 -16.20 13.73 14.65
N GLU A 96 -15.45 12.72 14.24
CA GLU A 96 -14.61 12.70 13.02
C GLU A 96 -13.53 13.79 12.99
N ARG A 97 -13.17 14.37 14.15
CA ARG A 97 -12.08 15.35 14.22
C ARG A 97 -10.75 14.63 14.21
N MET A 98 -9.84 15.10 13.37
CA MET A 98 -8.50 14.51 13.24
C MET A 98 -7.69 14.72 14.52
N VAL A 99 -7.29 13.62 15.14
CA VAL A 99 -6.36 13.58 16.28
C VAL A 99 -4.93 13.37 15.78
N GLN A 100 -4.73 12.48 14.80
CA GLN A 100 -3.43 12.19 14.22
C GLN A 100 -3.57 11.83 12.74
N ASP A 101 -2.74 12.41 11.87
CA ASP A 101 -2.56 11.97 10.47
C ASP A 101 -1.08 11.92 10.16
N THR A 102 -0.52 10.71 10.09
CA THR A 102 0.88 10.50 9.73
C THR A 102 0.97 9.60 8.53
N THR A 103 1.77 10.00 7.55
CA THR A 103 2.09 9.16 6.39
C THR A 103 3.59 8.97 6.25
N PHE A 104 4.00 7.73 6.04
CA PHE A 104 5.37 7.34 5.73
C PHE A 104 5.47 6.84 4.30
N ARG A 105 6.61 7.12 3.66
CA ARG A 105 6.90 6.72 2.26
C ARG A 105 8.03 5.69 2.21
N ILE A 106 7.84 4.67 1.38
CA ILE A 106 8.83 3.64 1.07
C ILE A 106 8.98 3.53 -0.45
N GLY A 107 10.15 3.85 -0.98
CA GLY A 107 10.42 3.84 -2.41
C GLY A 107 11.74 4.52 -2.73
N GLN A 108 11.97 4.75 -4.01
CA GLN A 108 13.07 5.60 -4.46
C GLN A 108 12.58 7.02 -4.65
N GLU A 109 13.49 7.98 -4.58
CA GLU A 109 13.23 9.36 -5.01
C GLU A 109 14.27 9.72 -6.05
N TRP A 110 13.80 10.33 -7.13
CA TRP A 110 14.60 10.64 -8.28
C TRP A 110 14.41 12.09 -8.67
N GLN A 111 15.51 12.71 -9.07
CA GLN A 111 15.48 13.91 -9.86
C GLN A 111 15.72 13.51 -11.30
N TRP A 112 14.76 13.78 -12.18
CA TRP A 112 14.86 13.42 -13.60
C TRP A 112 15.53 14.50 -14.45
N TRP A 113 15.40 15.77 -14.06
CA TRP A 113 15.91 16.93 -14.81
C TRP A 113 16.75 17.85 -13.92
N PRO A 114 17.84 18.46 -14.42
CA PRO A 114 18.39 18.37 -15.77
C PRO A 114 19.10 17.05 -16.08
N GLU A 115 19.50 16.31 -15.06
CA GLU A 115 20.14 15.01 -15.18
C GLU A 115 19.44 14.01 -14.27
N ALA A 116 19.25 12.79 -14.77
CA ALA A 116 18.63 11.72 -14.02
C ALA A 116 19.55 11.23 -12.91
N ARG A 117 19.16 11.44 -11.64
CA ARG A 117 19.89 10.95 -10.48
C ARG A 117 18.96 10.49 -9.37
N LYS A 118 19.35 9.41 -8.71
CA LYS A 118 18.67 8.91 -7.51
C LYS A 118 19.06 9.77 -6.31
N LEU A 119 18.07 10.37 -5.66
CA LEU A 119 18.24 11.22 -4.48
C LEU A 119 18.24 10.37 -3.20
N SER A 120 17.31 9.44 -3.10
CA SER A 120 17.16 8.55 -1.94
C SER A 120 16.59 7.20 -2.34
N ASP A 121 16.83 6.18 -1.53
CA ASP A 121 16.30 4.83 -1.71
C ASP A 121 16.10 4.20 -0.34
N ASN A 122 14.85 4.05 0.07
CA ASN A 122 14.50 3.39 1.32
C ASN A 122 13.58 2.18 1.08
N ARG A 123 13.67 1.53 -0.08
CA ARG A 123 12.92 0.31 -0.35
C ARG A 123 13.23 -0.78 0.69
N LEU A 124 12.29 -1.70 0.88
CA LEU A 124 12.47 -2.83 1.80
C LEU A 124 13.16 -3.98 1.09
N LYS A 125 14.36 -4.36 1.54
CA LYS A 125 15.07 -5.54 1.01
C LYS A 125 14.27 -6.83 1.27
N PRO A 126 14.56 -7.93 0.56
CA PRO A 126 13.94 -9.23 0.87
C PRO A 126 14.09 -9.57 2.36
N LEU A 127 12.98 -9.94 3.01
CA LEU A 127 12.87 -10.26 4.43
C LEU A 127 13.21 -9.12 5.40
N GLU A 128 13.45 -7.90 4.90
CA GLU A 128 13.58 -6.73 5.76
C GLU A 128 12.25 -6.44 6.44
N GLN A 129 12.30 -6.25 7.76
CA GLN A 129 11.22 -5.69 8.55
C GLN A 129 11.58 -4.26 8.94
N ARG A 130 10.63 -3.33 8.73
CA ARG A 130 10.73 -1.96 9.21
C ARG A 130 9.54 -1.61 10.07
N THR A 131 9.82 -1.02 11.22
CA THR A 131 8.82 -0.68 12.24
C THR A 131 8.66 0.83 12.33
N TYR A 132 7.41 1.28 12.35
CA TYR A 132 7.02 2.67 12.55
C TYR A 132 6.21 2.78 13.84
N SER A 133 6.67 3.59 14.79
CA SER A 133 5.96 3.86 16.04
C SER A 133 5.49 5.30 16.06
N VAL A 134 4.18 5.49 16.16
CA VAL A 134 3.55 6.83 16.21
C VAL A 134 2.93 7.01 17.59
N ALA A 135 3.31 8.08 18.28
CA ALA A 135 2.65 8.51 19.50
C ALA A 135 1.30 9.16 19.16
N VAL A 136 0.26 8.80 19.89
CA VAL A 136 -1.11 9.30 19.72
C VAL A 136 -1.62 9.72 21.08
N ALA A 137 -2.02 10.98 21.20
CA ALA A 137 -2.73 11.46 22.39
C ALA A 137 -4.17 10.93 22.37
N ILE A 138 -4.71 10.62 23.55
CA ILE A 138 -6.10 10.14 23.70
C ILE A 138 -6.94 11.25 24.33
N PRO A 139 -7.39 12.26 23.57
CA PRO A 139 -8.14 13.38 24.15
C PRO A 139 -9.52 12.94 24.69
N SER A 140 -10.15 11.98 24.04
CA SER A 140 -11.43 11.39 24.40
C SER A 140 -11.49 9.95 23.87
N LEU A 141 -12.46 9.19 24.36
CA LEU A 141 -12.82 7.87 23.83
C LEU A 141 -14.32 7.88 23.48
N PRO A 142 -14.73 7.17 22.42
CA PRO A 142 -13.90 6.30 21.57
C PRO A 142 -13.04 7.05 20.54
N LEU A 143 -11.97 6.40 20.07
CA LEU A 143 -11.17 6.86 18.92
C LEU A 143 -11.20 5.82 17.80
N ASN A 144 -11.33 6.28 16.56
CA ASN A 144 -11.27 5.43 15.37
C ASN A 144 -9.91 5.54 14.72
N PHE A 145 -9.23 4.40 14.61
CA PHE A 145 -7.94 4.26 13.97
C PHE A 145 -8.10 3.64 12.60
N GLU A 146 -7.37 4.17 11.64
CA GLU A 146 -7.29 3.65 10.30
C GLU A 146 -5.83 3.52 9.88
N VAL A 147 -5.43 2.30 9.54
CA VAL A 147 -4.15 2.00 8.91
C VAL A 147 -4.39 1.65 7.46
N ILE A 148 -3.83 2.45 6.55
CA ILE A 148 -3.90 2.23 5.11
C ILE A 148 -2.50 2.03 4.56
N VAL A 149 -2.28 0.94 3.82
CA VAL A 149 -1.11 0.79 2.97
C VAL A 149 -1.52 0.86 1.51
N THR A 150 -0.90 1.78 0.78
CA THR A 150 -1.23 2.06 -0.63
C THR A 150 0.02 1.89 -1.48
N SER A 151 -0.11 1.14 -2.58
CA SER A 151 0.91 1.10 -3.63
C SER A 151 0.62 2.19 -4.65
N HIS A 152 1.66 2.88 -5.10
CA HIS A 152 1.59 3.96 -6.09
C HIS A 152 2.55 3.68 -7.24
N ARG A 153 2.10 3.97 -8.46
CA ARG A 153 2.92 3.97 -9.68
C ARG A 153 3.77 5.24 -9.82
N MET A 154 3.23 6.35 -9.35
CA MET A 154 3.84 7.66 -9.51
C MET A 154 3.13 8.63 -8.56
N THR A 155 3.71 9.81 -8.39
CA THR A 155 3.10 10.88 -7.61
C THR A 155 1.94 11.50 -8.38
N ILE A 156 1.07 12.25 -7.67
CA ILE A 156 -0.05 12.95 -8.32
C ILE A 156 0.50 14.06 -9.23
N GLU A 157 1.59 14.69 -8.82
CA GLU A 157 2.31 15.73 -9.56
C GLU A 157 2.80 15.18 -10.90
N ASN A 158 3.45 14.01 -10.91
CA ASN A 158 3.92 13.36 -12.13
C ASN A 158 2.74 12.95 -13.02
N ALA A 159 1.71 12.32 -12.44
CA ALA A 159 0.51 11.94 -13.18
C ALA A 159 -0.17 13.15 -13.84
N LYS A 160 -0.19 14.30 -13.16
CA LYS A 160 -0.73 15.55 -13.71
C LYS A 160 0.16 16.09 -14.84
N ALA A 161 1.47 16.15 -14.65
CA ALA A 161 2.42 16.62 -15.65
C ALA A 161 2.39 15.76 -16.93
N MET A 162 2.21 14.44 -16.79
CA MET A 162 2.08 13.49 -17.90
C MET A 162 0.65 13.44 -18.50
N GLY A 163 -0.32 14.20 -17.96
CA GLY A 163 -1.69 14.19 -18.43
C GLY A 163 -2.46 12.89 -18.19
N LEU A 164 -2.03 12.08 -17.21
CA LEU A 164 -2.55 10.76 -16.86
C LEU A 164 -3.59 10.79 -15.73
N LEU A 165 -3.68 11.88 -14.98
CA LEU A 165 -4.62 12.00 -13.87
C LEU A 165 -6.07 11.78 -14.34
N GLY A 166 -6.78 10.85 -13.71
CA GLY A 166 -8.15 10.46 -14.08
C GLY A 166 -8.27 9.62 -15.36
N LYS A 167 -7.16 9.36 -16.07
CA LYS A 167 -7.12 8.55 -17.30
C LYS A 167 -6.38 7.23 -17.13
N TYR A 168 -5.57 7.11 -16.10
CA TYR A 168 -4.78 5.93 -15.80
C TYR A 168 -4.80 5.62 -14.30
N PRO A 169 -4.92 4.34 -13.89
CA PRO A 169 -4.79 3.97 -12.49
C PRO A 169 -3.35 4.21 -12.01
N ILE A 170 -3.19 5.06 -11.00
CA ILE A 170 -1.87 5.42 -10.44
C ILE A 170 -1.63 4.84 -9.05
N LYS A 171 -2.65 4.32 -8.36
CA LYS A 171 -2.51 3.76 -7.02
C LYS A 171 -3.57 2.71 -6.71
N ALA A 172 -3.31 1.87 -5.72
CA ALA A 172 -4.25 0.90 -5.17
C ALA A 172 -3.99 0.69 -3.68
N VAL A 173 -5.06 0.60 -2.89
CA VAL A 173 -4.98 0.22 -1.48
C VAL A 173 -4.75 -1.29 -1.44
N ILE A 174 -3.64 -1.71 -0.81
CA ILE A 174 -3.24 -3.12 -0.70
C ILE A 174 -3.49 -3.69 0.69
N TYR A 175 -3.75 -2.82 1.67
CA TYR A 175 -4.14 -3.17 3.01
C TYR A 175 -4.93 -2.01 3.63
N ARG A 176 -6.01 -2.35 4.33
CA ARG A 176 -6.78 -1.41 5.13
C ARG A 176 -7.22 -2.13 6.40
N ARG A 177 -6.99 -1.51 7.55
CA ARG A 177 -7.49 -1.99 8.83
C ARG A 177 -8.03 -0.81 9.61
N GLU A 178 -9.29 -0.95 10.01
CA GLU A 178 -9.98 0.00 10.88
C GLU A 178 -10.22 -0.69 12.22
N PHE A 179 -10.09 0.07 13.31
CA PHE A 179 -10.44 -0.40 14.65
C PHE A 179 -10.80 0.79 15.54
N THR A 180 -11.70 0.53 16.47
CA THR A 180 -12.14 1.52 17.47
C THR A 180 -11.56 1.14 18.82
N LEU A 181 -11.02 2.14 19.53
CA LEU A 181 -10.62 2.04 20.94
C LEU A 181 -11.62 2.77 21.82
#